data_AF-B6ERM5-F1
#
_entry.id   AF-B6ERM5-F1
#
_cell.length_a   1.000
_cell.length_b   1.000
_cell.length_c   1.000
_cell.angle_alpha   90.00
_cell.angle_beta   90.00
_cell.angle_gamma   90.00
#
_symmetry.space_group_name_H-M   'P 1'
#
loop_
_entity.id
_entity.type
_entity.pdbx_description
1 polymer ?
#
loop_
_entity_poly.entity_id
_entity_poly.type
_entity_poly.pdbx_seq_one_letter_code
_entity_poly.pdbx_strand_id
1 'polypeptide(L)'
;MGLFSSRSSSSSLSIIAKGCRVIGNIESDQSIQIDGFVQGNITTDAEVIVTPTGRVQGEIKGGLVLINGLVEGMCQGNEVSIQTQGKFKGTMQTQQLTIEKGGLLIGENREIEIVEQVSKVISKEKLKTQDNVESIA
;
A
#
# COMPACT_ATOMS: atom_id res chain seq x y z
N MET A 1 5.79 39.65 -25.80
CA MET A 1 6.76 38.74 -25.16
C MET A 1 5.99 37.60 -24.54
N GLY A 2 6.22 36.37 -24.99
CA GLY A 2 5.58 35.17 -24.43
C GLY A 2 6.29 34.70 -23.18
N LEU A 3 5.53 34.35 -22.14
CA LEU A 3 5.98 33.72 -20.90
C LEU A 3 5.33 32.33 -20.83
N PHE A 4 5.87 31.38 -21.58
CA PHE A 4 5.52 29.96 -21.41
C PHE A 4 6.33 29.43 -20.23
N SER A 5 5.75 29.50 -19.03
CA SER A 5 6.29 28.82 -17.86
C SER A 5 6.02 27.32 -18.01
N SER A 6 7.01 26.57 -18.48
CA SER A 6 7.01 25.10 -18.40
C SER A 6 6.93 24.69 -16.94
N ARG A 7 5.74 24.25 -16.49
CA ARG A 7 5.62 23.42 -15.28
C ARG A 7 6.16 22.05 -15.64
N SER A 8 7.46 21.85 -15.49
CA SER A 8 8.01 20.51 -15.35
C SER A 8 7.51 19.95 -14.02
N SER A 9 6.37 19.27 -14.04
CA SER A 9 6.01 18.34 -12.97
C SER A 9 7.04 17.21 -13.03
N SER A 10 8.12 17.37 -12.28
CA SER A 10 9.09 16.30 -12.06
C SER A 10 8.40 15.19 -11.30
N SER A 11 7.70 14.31 -12.01
CA SER A 11 7.33 13.00 -11.50
C SER A 11 8.64 12.34 -11.10
N SER A 12 8.97 12.41 -9.82
CA SER A 12 10.21 11.85 -9.33
C SER A 12 9.88 10.40 -8.96
N LEU A 13 10.60 9.51 -9.62
CA LEU A 13 10.40 8.06 -9.53
C LEU A 13 11.61 7.52 -8.79
N SER A 14 11.36 6.80 -7.70
CA SER A 14 12.41 6.13 -6.94
C SER A 14 12.67 4.76 -7.57
N ILE A 15 13.88 4.52 -8.07
CA ILE A 15 14.25 3.24 -8.69
C ILE A 15 15.24 2.49 -7.80
N ILE A 16 14.88 1.27 -7.41
CA ILE A 16 15.80 0.31 -6.80
C ILE A 16 16.36 -0.56 -7.92
N ALA A 17 17.60 -0.30 -8.32
CA ALA A 17 18.22 -0.95 -9.47
C ALA A 17 18.57 -2.43 -9.22
N LYS A 18 18.83 -3.17 -10.31
CA LYS A 18 19.36 -4.55 -10.26
C LYS A 18 20.66 -4.60 -9.47
N GLY A 19 20.78 -5.61 -8.62
CA GLY A 19 21.94 -5.79 -7.73
C GLY A 19 21.84 -5.03 -6.41
N CYS A 20 20.85 -4.15 -6.24
CA CYS A 20 20.57 -3.55 -4.94
C CYS A 20 19.80 -4.55 -4.06
N ARG A 21 20.26 -4.66 -2.81
CA ARG A 21 19.58 -5.37 -1.74
C ARG A 21 19.22 -4.37 -0.64
N VAL A 22 17.94 -4.12 -0.45
CA VAL A 22 17.43 -3.21 0.59
C VAL A 22 16.83 -4.04 1.71
N ILE A 23 17.25 -3.76 2.94
CA ILE A 23 16.72 -4.42 4.15
C ILE A 23 16.34 -3.34 5.14
N GLY A 24 15.05 -3.23 5.50
CA GLY A 24 14.56 -2.21 6.42
C GLY A 24 13.21 -1.63 6.04
N ASN A 25 12.95 -0.40 6.46
CA ASN A 25 11.72 0.33 6.14
C ASN A 25 12.00 1.37 5.06
N ILE A 26 11.13 1.43 4.06
CA ILE A 26 11.19 2.38 2.95
C ILE A 26 9.91 3.20 2.97
N GLU A 27 10.05 4.51 3.04
CA GLU A 27 8.94 5.47 2.98
C GLU A 27 9.22 6.41 1.80
N SER A 28 8.22 6.59 0.93
CA SER A 28 8.31 7.46 -0.25
C SER A 28 6.96 8.08 -0.52
N ASP A 29 6.94 9.39 -0.77
CA ASP A 29 5.73 10.12 -1.18
C ASP A 29 5.42 9.96 -2.67
N GLN A 30 6.30 9.29 -3.42
CA GLN A 30 6.22 9.15 -4.87
C GLN A 30 6.39 7.70 -5.32
N SER A 31 6.10 7.45 -6.59
CA SER A 31 6.12 6.13 -7.18
C SER A 31 7.49 5.44 -7.05
N ILE A 32 7.45 4.17 -6.66
CA ILE A 32 8.65 3.34 -6.49
C ILE A 32 8.65 2.25 -7.55
N GLN A 33 9.78 2.10 -8.24
CA GLN A 33 10.07 0.97 -9.11
C GLN A 33 11.14 0.08 -8.48
N ILE A 34 10.84 -1.21 -8.36
CA ILE A 34 11.70 -2.21 -7.71
C ILE A 34 12.21 -3.18 -8.76
N ASP A 35 13.50 -3.05 -9.06
CA ASP A 35 14.25 -3.87 -10.01
C ASP A 35 15.36 -4.69 -9.30
N GLY A 36 15.25 -4.88 -7.99
CA GLY A 36 16.23 -5.58 -7.15
C GLY A 36 15.58 -6.46 -6.08
N PHE A 37 16.27 -6.69 -4.96
CA PHE A 37 15.73 -7.43 -3.82
C PHE A 37 15.41 -6.49 -2.66
N VAL A 38 14.17 -6.52 -2.17
CA VAL A 38 13.71 -5.73 -1.03
C VAL A 38 13.17 -6.65 0.04
N GLN A 39 13.65 -6.47 1.27
CA GLN A 39 13.19 -7.20 2.44
C GLN A 39 12.80 -6.24 3.57
N GLY A 40 11.52 -6.14 3.88
CA GLY A 40 11.01 -5.27 4.94
C GLY A 40 9.72 -4.56 4.54
N ASN A 41 9.50 -3.37 5.09
CA ASN A 41 8.24 -2.64 4.93
C ASN A 41 8.40 -1.51 3.91
N ILE A 42 7.47 -1.43 2.96
CA ILE A 42 7.43 -0.40 1.92
C ILE A 42 6.12 0.36 2.11
N THR A 43 6.21 1.66 2.37
CA THR A 43 5.04 2.54 2.54
C THR A 43 5.10 3.65 1.52
N THR A 44 4.07 3.77 0.70
CA THR A 44 3.97 4.77 -0.37
C THR A 44 2.52 5.08 -0.66
N ASP A 45 2.15 6.35 -0.77
CA ASP A 45 0.78 6.76 -1.15
C ASP A 45 0.54 6.70 -2.67
N ALA A 46 1.62 6.60 -3.45
CA ALA A 46 1.62 6.55 -4.91
C ALA A 46 1.65 5.10 -5.44
N GLU A 47 2.32 4.88 -6.57
CA GLU A 47 2.38 3.60 -7.29
C GLU A 47 3.63 2.79 -6.93
N VAL A 48 3.48 1.48 -6.75
CA VAL A 48 4.59 0.54 -6.53
C VAL A 48 4.65 -0.44 -7.69
N ILE A 49 5.77 -0.42 -8.42
CA ILE A 49 6.00 -1.26 -9.60
C ILE A 49 7.08 -2.28 -9.27
N VAL A 50 6.73 -3.56 -9.23
CA VAL A 50 7.69 -4.66 -9.10
C VAL A 50 7.98 -5.20 -10.49
N THR A 51 9.21 -5.04 -10.98
CA THR A 51 9.62 -5.54 -12.29
C THR A 51 9.80 -7.07 -12.28
N PRO A 52 9.95 -7.74 -13.45
CA PRO A 52 10.19 -9.18 -13.51
C PRO A 52 11.44 -9.69 -12.79
N THR A 53 12.47 -8.85 -12.68
CA THR A 53 13.68 -9.16 -11.91
C THR A 53 13.58 -8.76 -10.45
N GLY A 54 12.55 -7.99 -10.09
CA GLY A 54 12.23 -7.57 -8.74
C GLY A 54 11.75 -8.71 -7.84
N ARG A 55 12.25 -8.72 -6.61
CA ARG A 55 11.83 -9.62 -5.54
C ARG A 55 11.55 -8.83 -4.28
N VAL A 56 10.34 -8.96 -3.76
CA VAL A 56 9.93 -8.28 -2.53
C VAL A 56 9.51 -9.31 -1.49
N GLN A 57 10.06 -9.20 -0.28
CA GLN A 57 9.70 -10.00 0.87
C GLN A 57 9.33 -9.10 2.05
N GLY A 58 8.05 -9.02 2.40
CA GLY A 58 7.59 -8.21 3.53
C GLY A 58 6.21 -7.61 3.34
N GLU A 59 5.99 -6.42 3.90
CA GLU A 59 4.71 -5.68 3.85
C GLU A 59 4.81 -4.53 2.85
N ILE A 60 3.90 -4.50 1.87
CA ILE A 60 3.81 -3.43 0.87
C ILE A 60 2.50 -2.67 1.13
N LYS A 61 2.60 -1.35 1.30
CA LYS A 61 1.49 -0.41 1.37
C LYS A 61 1.64 0.58 0.21
N GLY A 62 0.68 0.54 -0.72
CA GLY A 62 0.70 1.32 -1.96
C GLY A 62 -0.71 1.74 -2.36
N GLY A 63 -0.88 2.89 -3.02
CA GLY A 63 -2.17 3.22 -3.63
C GLY A 63 -2.50 2.26 -4.79
N LEU A 64 -1.54 2.11 -5.70
CA LEU A 64 -1.59 1.22 -6.86
C LEU A 64 -0.36 0.30 -6.84
N VAL A 65 -0.55 -1.02 -6.95
CA VAL A 65 0.54 -2.00 -6.93
C VAL A 65 0.55 -2.83 -8.20
N LEU A 66 1.61 -2.71 -9.00
CA LEU A 66 1.84 -3.54 -10.18
C LEU A 66 2.88 -4.60 -9.88
N ILE A 67 2.49 -5.85 -10.02
CA ILE A 67 3.32 -7.01 -9.73
C ILE A 67 3.67 -7.72 -11.04
N ASN A 68 4.89 -7.50 -11.53
CA ASN A 68 5.43 -8.20 -12.69
C ASN A 68 6.58 -9.17 -12.32
N GLY A 69 6.92 -9.26 -11.04
CA GLY A 69 7.97 -10.13 -10.48
C GLY A 69 7.48 -11.05 -9.37
N LEU A 70 8.33 -11.32 -8.38
CA LEU A 70 8.00 -12.20 -7.25
C LEU A 70 7.80 -11.39 -5.96
N VAL A 71 6.63 -11.53 -5.35
CA VAL A 71 6.27 -10.86 -4.11
C VAL A 71 5.80 -11.89 -3.09
N GLU A 72 6.42 -11.91 -1.91
CA GLU A 72 6.04 -12.78 -0.80
C GLU A 72 5.76 -11.94 0.45
N GLY A 73 4.58 -12.10 1.05
CA GLY A 73 4.22 -11.42 2.30
C GLY A 73 2.83 -10.82 2.28
N MET A 74 2.71 -9.60 2.81
CA MET A 74 1.44 -8.88 2.90
C MET A 74 1.42 -7.69 1.94
N CYS A 75 0.34 -7.55 1.16
CA CYS A 75 0.15 -6.41 0.26
C CYS A 75 -1.14 -5.69 0.62
N GLN A 76 -1.07 -4.39 0.84
CA GLN A 76 -2.21 -3.51 1.09
C GLN A 76 -2.20 -2.41 0.03
N GLY A 77 -3.28 -2.30 -0.73
CA GLY A 77 -3.44 -1.19 -1.65
C GLY A 77 -4.83 -1.12 -2.26
N ASN A 78 -5.20 0.02 -2.83
CA ASN A 78 -6.55 0.19 -3.37
C ASN A 78 -6.73 -0.64 -4.65
N GLU A 79 -5.73 -0.60 -5.52
CA GLU A 79 -5.72 -1.36 -6.76
C GLU A 79 -4.42 -2.19 -6.86
N VAL A 80 -4.58 -3.47 -7.18
CA VAL A 80 -3.47 -4.41 -7.37
C VAL A 80 -3.62 -5.08 -8.73
N SER A 81 -2.58 -4.98 -9.55
CA SER A 81 -2.53 -5.61 -10.87
C SER A 81 -1.37 -6.59 -10.95
N ILE A 82 -1.69 -7.88 -11.12
CA ILE A 82 -0.72 -8.94 -11.32
C ILE A 82 -0.54 -9.15 -12.83
N GLN A 83 0.65 -8.84 -13.34
CA GLN A 83 0.98 -8.97 -14.75
C GLN A 83 1.32 -10.43 -15.13
N THR A 84 1.58 -10.69 -16.41
CA THR A 84 1.85 -12.04 -16.95
C THR A 84 2.97 -12.82 -16.25
N GLN A 85 4.00 -12.16 -15.70
CA GLN A 85 5.09 -12.82 -14.96
C GLN A 85 4.98 -12.63 -13.44
N GLY A 86 3.93 -11.96 -12.98
CA GLY A 86 3.67 -11.68 -11.58
C GLY A 86 3.36 -12.94 -10.78
N LYS A 87 4.09 -13.14 -9.68
CA LYS A 87 3.85 -14.20 -8.70
C LYS A 87 3.69 -13.56 -7.33
N PHE A 88 2.47 -13.57 -6.82
CA PHE A 88 2.18 -13.12 -5.46
C PHE A 88 1.95 -14.33 -4.55
N LYS A 89 2.57 -14.32 -3.37
CA LYS A 89 2.36 -15.34 -2.35
C LYS A 89 2.14 -14.72 -0.97
N GLY A 90 0.99 -14.98 -0.37
CA GLY A 90 0.66 -14.51 0.98
C GLY A 90 -0.74 -13.92 1.07
N THR A 91 -0.92 -12.92 1.92
CA THR A 91 -2.23 -12.30 2.16
C THR A 91 -2.24 -10.92 1.53
N MET A 92 -3.19 -10.66 0.64
CA MET A 92 -3.41 -9.31 0.10
C MET A 92 -4.71 -8.72 0.59
N GLN A 93 -4.71 -7.41 0.70
CA GLN A 93 -5.82 -6.57 1.03
C GLN A 93 -5.95 -5.55 -0.10
N THR A 94 -7.01 -5.67 -0.90
CA THR A 94 -7.26 -4.75 -2.01
C THR A 94 -8.74 -4.59 -2.29
N GLN A 95 -9.11 -3.46 -2.90
CA GLN A 95 -10.48 -3.22 -3.38
C GLN A 95 -10.64 -3.73 -4.82
N GLN A 96 -9.63 -3.49 -5.66
CA GLN A 96 -9.64 -3.89 -7.05
C GLN A 96 -8.44 -4.78 -7.33
N LEU A 97 -8.70 -6.04 -7.71
CA LEU A 97 -7.69 -7.00 -8.09
C LEU A 97 -7.83 -7.36 -9.56
N THR A 98 -6.79 -7.10 -10.34
CA THR A 98 -6.68 -7.51 -11.74
C THR A 98 -5.57 -8.54 -11.87
N ILE A 99 -5.84 -9.65 -12.57
CA ILE A 99 -4.84 -10.68 -12.87
C ILE A 99 -4.79 -10.87 -14.38
N GLU A 100 -3.67 -10.52 -14.98
CA GLU A 100 -3.42 -10.76 -16.40
C GLU A 100 -3.11 -12.24 -16.68
N LYS A 101 -3.25 -12.66 -17.94
CA LYS A 101 -2.95 -14.04 -18.35
C LYS A 101 -1.50 -14.39 -18.00
N GLY A 102 -1.30 -15.43 -17.19
CA GLY A 102 0.01 -15.88 -16.71
C GLY A 102 0.34 -15.46 -15.28
N GLY A 103 -0.39 -14.48 -14.73
CA GLY A 103 -0.27 -14.08 -13.33
C GLY A 103 -0.67 -15.21 -12.38
N LEU A 104 0.12 -15.40 -11.33
CA LEU A 104 -0.11 -16.43 -10.32
C LEU A 104 -0.27 -15.78 -8.94
N LEU A 105 -1.41 -16.02 -8.30
CA LEU A 105 -1.68 -15.65 -6.93
C LEU A 105 -1.80 -16.90 -6.07
N ILE A 106 -1.02 -16.98 -5.00
CA ILE A 106 -1.04 -18.07 -4.02
C ILE A 106 -1.31 -17.48 -2.64
N GLY A 107 -2.53 -17.60 -2.15
CA GLY A 107 -2.88 -17.21 -0.79
C GLY A 107 -4.28 -16.62 -0.72
N GLU A 108 -4.47 -15.64 0.15
CA GLU A 108 -5.78 -15.12 0.47
C GLU A 108 -5.88 -13.65 0.05
N ASN A 109 -6.95 -13.30 -0.67
CA ASN A 109 -7.34 -11.92 -0.89
C ASN A 109 -8.45 -11.56 0.10
N ARG A 110 -8.28 -10.45 0.81
CA ARG A 110 -9.29 -9.84 1.66
C ARG A 110 -9.67 -8.50 1.06
N GLU A 111 -10.95 -8.20 1.03
CA GLU A 111 -11.38 -6.86 0.66
C GLU A 111 -10.97 -5.88 1.76
N ILE A 112 -10.45 -4.71 1.38
CA ILE A 112 -10.29 -3.61 2.34
C ILE A 112 -11.67 -3.01 2.53
N GLU A 113 -12.33 -3.37 3.63
CA GLU A 113 -13.35 -2.50 4.19
C GLU A 113 -12.66 -1.21 4.60
N ILE A 114 -12.93 -0.12 3.86
CA ILE A 114 -12.59 1.21 4.34
C ILE A 114 -13.41 1.39 5.62
N VAL A 115 -12.80 1.12 6.76
CA VAL A 115 -13.25 1.73 8.02
C VAL A 115 -12.96 3.21 7.87
N GLU A 116 -13.92 3.91 7.27
CA GLU A 116 -13.96 5.37 7.25
C GLU A 116 -13.69 5.83 8.68
N GLN A 117 -12.51 6.43 8.88
CA GLN A 117 -12.12 7.05 10.16
C GLN A 117 -12.96 8.34 10.34
N VAL A 118 -14.29 8.22 10.41
CA VAL A 118 -15.24 9.28 10.78
C VAL A 118 -15.98 8.90 12.07
N SER A 119 -15.34 8.15 12.97
CA SER A 119 -15.88 7.85 14.31
C SER A 119 -15.05 8.45 15.45
N LYS A 120 -14.13 9.39 15.17
CA LYS A 120 -13.33 10.07 16.21
C LYS A 120 -13.81 11.45 16.66
N VAL A 121 -14.97 11.95 16.21
CA VAL A 121 -15.45 13.30 16.62
C VAL A 121 -16.76 13.29 17.43
N ILE A 122 -17.58 12.24 17.41
CA ILE A 122 -18.85 12.21 18.17
C ILE A 122 -18.78 11.21 19.33
N SER A 123 -18.00 11.53 20.37
CA SER A 123 -18.21 11.03 21.75
C SER A 123 -17.21 11.65 22.73
N LYS A 124 -17.01 12.97 22.65
CA LYS A 124 -16.57 13.77 23.81
C LYS A 124 -17.75 14.61 24.31
N GLU A 125 -18.68 13.97 25.00
CA GLU A 125 -19.73 14.55 25.87
C GLU A 125 -20.68 13.38 26.22
N LYS A 126 -20.90 12.89 27.43
CA LYS A 126 -20.59 13.28 28.81
C LYS A 126 -20.38 11.96 29.58
N LEU A 127 -19.36 11.86 30.41
CA LEU A 127 -19.44 11.06 31.63
C LEU A 127 -18.53 11.70 32.68
N LYS A 128 -19.00 12.80 33.26
CA LYS A 128 -18.59 13.29 34.57
C LYS A 128 -19.84 13.75 35.31
N THR A 129 -19.92 13.34 36.58
CA THR A 129 -20.85 13.80 37.64
C THR A 129 -22.23 13.15 37.54
N GLN A 130 -22.82 12.43 38.51
CA GLN A 130 -22.72 12.36 39.98
C GLN A 130 -23.29 10.96 40.37
N ASP A 131 -22.62 10.13 41.15
CA ASP A 131 -22.71 10.07 42.62
C ASP A 131 -24.15 10.10 43.19
N ASN A 132 -24.62 8.88 43.52
CA ASN A 132 -25.22 8.48 44.79
C ASN A 132 -26.63 8.97 45.23
N VAL A 133 -27.43 7.98 45.65
CA VAL A 133 -28.58 7.94 46.59
C VAL A 133 -29.74 8.93 46.49
N GLU A 134 -30.96 8.37 46.38
CA GLU A 134 -32.04 8.40 47.40
C GLU A 134 -33.26 7.70 46.77
N SER A 135 -33.65 6.50 47.23
CA SER A 135 -34.54 6.23 48.38
C SER A 135 -36.04 6.42 48.06
N ILE A 136 -36.75 5.28 48.18
CA ILE A 136 -38.15 5.07 48.59
C ILE A 136 -39.26 6.04 48.14
N ALA A 137 -40.24 5.49 47.43
CA ALA A 137 -41.68 5.64 47.70
C ALA A 137 -42.45 4.46 47.09
#